data_AF-A0A962GQG2-F1
#
_entry.id   AF-A0A962GQG2-F1
#
_cell.length_a   1.000
_cell.length_b   1.000
_cell.length_c   1.000
_cell.angle_alpha   90.00
_cell.angle_beta   90.00
_cell.angle_gamma   90.00
#
_symmetry.space_group_name_H-M   'P 1'
#
loop_
_entity.id
_entity.type
_entity.pdbx_description
1 polymer ?
#
loop_
_entity_poly.entity_id
_entity_poly.type
_entity_poly.pdbx_seq_one_letter_code
_entity_poly.pdbx_strand_id
1 'polypeptide(L)'
;PGLKKGQKITQGQTIGYVGKTGLATAPHLHYEFRVKGVHRDPLSVTMPRAEPLLASELQRFRGELVIARTQLTTLEGALAMRAAP
;
A
#
# COMPACT_ATOMS: atom_id res chain seq x y z
N PRO A 1 6.73 5.42 19.72
CA PRO A 1 6.78 6.24 18.48
C PRO A 1 5.54 5.96 17.61
N GLY A 2 4.66 6.95 17.47
CA GLY A 2 3.40 6.81 16.72
C GLY A 2 3.53 7.11 15.22
N LEU A 3 2.41 6.97 14.50
CA LEU A 3 2.31 7.42 13.11
C LEU A 3 2.59 8.91 12.98
N LYS A 4 3.27 9.29 11.89
CA LYS A 4 3.61 10.68 11.57
C LYS A 4 3.15 11.09 10.18
N LYS A 5 2.98 12.40 9.96
CA LYS A 5 2.61 12.96 8.65
C LYS A 5 3.63 12.54 7.58
N GLY A 6 3.13 12.08 6.43
CA GLY A 6 3.94 11.62 5.30
C GLY A 6 4.44 10.17 5.41
N GLN A 7 4.14 9.47 6.50
CA GLN A 7 4.46 8.06 6.62
C GLN A 7 3.59 7.21 5.67
N LYS A 8 4.23 6.31 4.92
CA LYS A 8 3.53 5.28 4.13
C LYS A 8 2.98 4.20 5.06
N ILE A 9 1.77 3.72 4.77
CA ILE A 9 1.12 2.62 5.50
C ILE A 9 0.74 1.49 4.54
N THR A 10 0.59 0.27 5.06
CA THR A 10 0.09 -0.88 4.32
C THR A 10 -1.36 -1.20 4.68
N GLN A 11 -2.07 -1.91 3.81
CA GLN A 11 -3.42 -2.39 4.12
C GLN A 11 -3.37 -3.32 5.34
N GLY A 12 -4.30 -3.14 6.27
CA GLY A 12 -4.38 -3.90 7.52
C GLY A 12 -3.47 -3.40 8.64
N GLN A 13 -2.60 -2.41 8.38
CA GLN A 13 -1.80 -1.79 9.41
C GLN A 13 -2.70 -1.06 10.42
N THR A 14 -2.48 -1.30 11.72
CA THR A 14 -3.19 -0.57 12.78
C THR A 14 -2.73 0.89 12.81
N ILE A 15 -3.69 1.83 12.72
CA ILE A 15 -3.41 3.27 12.70
C ILE A 15 -3.95 4.06 13.89
N GLY A 16 -4.71 3.41 14.77
CA GLY A 16 -5.33 4.03 15.93
C GLY A 16 -6.39 3.13 16.55
N TYR A 17 -7.06 3.65 17.56
CA TYR A 17 -8.12 2.96 18.30
C TYR A 17 -9.38 3.81 18.34
N VAL A 18 -10.53 3.15 18.49
CA VAL A 18 -11.84 3.80 18.59
C VAL A 18 -11.89 4.70 19.83
N GLY A 19 -12.61 5.82 19.72
CA GLY A 19 -12.83 6.75 20.81
C GLY A 19 -14.15 7.50 20.68
N LYS A 20 -14.29 8.55 21.47
CA LYS A 20 -15.46 9.45 21.50
C LYS A 20 -15.00 10.91 21.59
N THR A 21 -14.01 11.29 20.78
CA THR A 21 -13.55 12.67 20.69
C THR A 21 -14.40 13.46 19.68
N GLY A 22 -14.63 14.75 19.94
CA GLY A 22 -15.48 15.59 19.08
C GLY A 22 -16.98 15.37 19.29
N LEU A 23 -17.79 15.61 18.26
CA LEU A 23 -19.23 15.44 18.31
C LEU A 23 -19.60 13.96 18.13
N ALA A 24 -19.78 13.24 19.24
CA ALA A 24 -20.15 11.83 19.24
C ALA A 24 -21.08 11.49 20.41
N THR A 25 -22.11 10.67 20.17
CA THR A 25 -23.04 10.19 21.19
C THR A 25 -22.44 9.04 22.03
N ALA A 26 -21.72 8.11 21.39
CA ALA A 26 -21.02 6.97 22.00
C ALA A 26 -19.71 6.64 21.25
N PRO A 27 -18.81 5.79 21.79
CA PRO A 27 -17.58 5.41 21.10
C PRO A 27 -17.84 4.66 19.80
N HIS A 28 -17.37 5.21 18.67
CA HIS A 28 -17.48 4.59 17.35
C HIS A 28 -16.39 5.11 16.40
N LEU A 29 -16.21 4.43 15.27
CA LEU A 29 -15.35 4.89 14.19
C LEU A 29 -16.20 5.56 13.11
N HIS A 30 -15.98 6.85 12.88
CA HIS A 30 -16.49 7.52 11.69
C HIS A 30 -15.52 7.27 10.53
N TYR A 31 -15.93 6.45 9.57
CA TYR A 31 -15.11 6.08 8.41
C TYR A 31 -15.62 6.71 7.13
N GLU A 32 -14.76 7.44 6.43
CA GLU A 32 -15.07 8.10 5.16
C GLU A 32 -14.15 7.62 4.04
N PHE A 33 -14.73 7.45 2.85
CA PHE A 33 -13.99 7.14 1.64
C PHE A 33 -14.19 8.23 0.60
N ARG A 34 -13.08 8.73 0.04
CA ARG A 34 -13.09 9.80 -0.97
C ARG A 34 -12.30 9.40 -2.20
N VAL A 35 -12.91 9.51 -3.37
CA VAL A 35 -12.25 9.32 -4.67
C VAL A 35 -12.16 10.66 -5.37
N LYS A 36 -10.93 11.13 -5.64
CA LYS A 36 -10.67 12.46 -6.21
C LYS A 36 -11.36 13.59 -5.41
N GLY A 37 -11.37 13.47 -4.08
CA GLY A 37 -11.98 14.44 -3.17
C GLY A 37 -13.50 14.28 -2.95
N VAL A 38 -14.20 13.46 -3.74
CA VAL A 38 -15.66 13.27 -3.63
C VAL A 38 -15.98 12.08 -2.71
N HIS A 39 -16.88 12.28 -1.76
CA HIS A 39 -17.37 11.21 -0.88
C HIS A 39 -18.03 10.09 -1.70
N ARG A 40 -17.70 8.86 -1.36
CA ARG A 40 -18.31 7.65 -1.92
C ARG A 40 -18.75 6.75 -0.79
N ASP A 41 -19.80 5.99 -1.03
CA ASP A 41 -20.18 4.89 -0.14
C ASP A 41 -19.02 3.87 -0.10
N PRO A 42 -18.38 3.66 1.07
CA PRO A 42 -17.26 2.75 1.17
C PRO A 42 -17.59 1.31 0.78
N LEU A 43 -18.86 0.90 0.90
CA LEU A 43 -19.33 -0.45 0.56
C LEU A 43 -19.61 -0.62 -0.93
N SER A 44 -19.86 0.47 -1.66
CA SER A 44 -20.16 0.43 -3.09
C SER A 44 -18.90 0.47 -3.95
N VAL A 45 -17.75 0.80 -3.37
CA VAL A 45 -16.48 0.87 -4.10
C VAL A 45 -15.89 -0.52 -4.19
N THR A 46 -15.99 -1.12 -5.37
CA THR A 46 -15.22 -2.33 -5.68
C THR A 46 -13.76 -1.92 -5.82
N MET A 47 -12.96 -2.15 -4.78
CA MET A 47 -11.51 -2.18 -4.98
C MET A 47 -11.24 -3.41 -5.84
N PRO A 48 -10.53 -3.26 -6.98
CA PRO A 48 -10.16 -4.42 -7.77
C PRO A 48 -9.35 -5.33 -6.84
N ARG A 49 -9.93 -6.47 -6.44
CA ARG A 49 -9.11 -7.55 -5.91
C ARG A 49 -8.18 -7.91 -7.06
N ALA A 50 -6.88 -7.81 -6.83
CA ALA A 50 -5.95 -8.43 -7.75
C ALA A 50 -6.31 -9.91 -7.80
N GLU A 51 -6.82 -10.37 -8.94
CA GLU A 51 -6.94 -11.80 -9.16
C GLU A 51 -5.52 -12.37 -9.10
N PRO A 52 -5.29 -13.42 -8.29
CA PRO A 52 -3.99 -14.06 -8.27
C PRO A 52 -3.70 -14.65 -9.66
N LEU A 53 -2.46 -14.49 -10.13
CA LEU A 53 -2.00 -15.15 -11.35
C LEU A 53 -2.24 -16.66 -11.27
N LEU A 54 -2.63 -17.27 -12.40
CA LEU A 54 -2.72 -18.73 -12.47
C LEU A 54 -1.36 -19.34 -12.16
N ALA A 55 -1.33 -20.58 -11.64
CA ALA A 55 -0.07 -21.20 -11.18
C ALA A 55 1.03 -21.21 -12.26
N SER A 56 0.65 -21.47 -13.52
CA SER A 56 1.54 -21.43 -14.68
C SER A 56 2.06 -20.02 -15.00
N GLU A 57 1.19 -19.02 -14.93
CA GLU A 57 1.53 -17.61 -15.13
C GLU A 57 2.42 -17.09 -13.99
N LEU A 58 2.16 -17.51 -12.75
CA LEU A 58 2.96 -17.18 -11.59
C LEU A 58 4.37 -17.78 -11.69
N GLN A 59 4.50 -19.00 -12.19
CA GLN A 59 5.81 -19.63 -12.43
C GLN A 59 6.60 -18.86 -13.49
N ARG A 60 5.94 -18.49 -14.60
CA ARG A 60 6.56 -17.66 -15.65
C ARG A 60 6.98 -16.29 -15.11
N PHE A 61 6.07 -15.61 -14.42
CA PHE A 61 6.31 -14.30 -13.80
C PHE A 61 7.49 -14.35 -12.83
N ARG A 62 7.58 -15.40 -12.00
CA ARG A 62 8.74 -15.62 -11.11
C ARG A 62 10.04 -15.78 -11.89
N GLY A 63 10.02 -16.51 -13.02
CA GLY A 63 11.19 -16.64 -13.89
C GLY A 63 11.64 -15.29 -14.49
N GLU A 64 10.69 -14.52 -15.02
CA GLU A 64 10.96 -13.18 -15.58
C GLU A 64 11.43 -12.19 -14.51
N LEU A 65 10.88 -12.28 -13.29
CA LEU A 65 11.30 -11.46 -12.15
C LEU A 65 12.76 -11.64 -11.75
N VAL A 66 13.32 -12.85 -11.90
CA VAL A 66 14.74 -13.10 -11.57
C VAL A 66 15.64 -12.22 -12.43
N ILE A 67 15.41 -12.22 -13.74
CA ILE A 67 16.22 -11.45 -14.69
C ILE A 67 16.07 -9.94 -14.43
N ALA A 68 14.82 -9.47 -14.31
CA ALA A 68 14.54 -8.07 -14.05
C ALA A 68 15.13 -7.59 -12.71
N ARG A 69 15.08 -8.42 -11.67
CA ARG A 69 15.64 -8.10 -10.35
C ARG A 69 17.16 -8.04 -10.39
N THR A 70 17.81 -8.99 -11.07
CA THR A 70 19.27 -8.96 -11.25
C THR A 70 19.71 -7.69 -11.98
N GLN A 71 19.03 -7.31 -13.07
CA GLN A 71 19.32 -6.05 -13.78
C GLN A 71 19.15 -4.82 -12.88
N LEU A 72 18.07 -4.76 -12.10
CA LEU A 72 17.81 -3.66 -11.17
C LEU A 72 18.92 -3.57 -10.11
N THR A 73 19.32 -4.69 -9.51
CA THR A 73 20.39 -4.72 -8.50
C THR A 73 21.74 -4.30 -9.07
N THR A 74 22.08 -4.73 -10.29
CA THR A 74 23.32 -4.30 -10.96
C THR A 74 23.32 -2.79 -11.22
N LEU A 75 22.19 -2.22 -11.67
CA LEU A 75 22.05 -0.79 -11.90
C LEU A 75 22.07 0.02 -10.60
N GLU A 76 21.40 -0.45 -9.56
CA GLU A 76 21.43 0.16 -8.22
C GLU A 76 22.87 0.19 -7.67
N GLY A 77 23.63 -0.91 -7.81
CA GLY A 77 25.04 -0.98 -7.43
C GLY A 77 25.92 -0.03 -8.23
N ALA A 78 25.71 0.06 -9.55
CA ALA A 78 26.45 0.98 -10.42
C ALA A 78 26.15 2.46 -10.10
N LEU A 79 24.89 2.79 -9.82
CA LEU A 79 24.48 4.12 -9.37
C LEU A 79 25.08 4.44 -7.99
N ALA A 80 25.11 3.48 -7.07
CA ALA A 80 25.72 3.66 -5.75
C ALA A 80 27.24 3.89 -5.84
N MET A 81 27.96 3.14 -6.70
CA MET A 81 29.40 3.36 -6.96
C MET A 81 29.69 4.72 -7.60
N ARG A 82 28.78 5.23 -8.45
CA ARG A 82 28.93 6.55 -9.09
C ARG A 82 28.56 7.72 -8.18
N ALA A 83 27.78 7.46 -7.12
CA ALA A 83 27.40 8.44 -6.11
C ALA A 83 28.30 8.39 -4.86
N ALA A 84 29.25 7.44 -4.79
CA ALA A 84 30.30 7.43 -3.79
C ALA A 84 31.28 8.60 -4.07
N PRO A 85 31.72 9.33 -3.03
CA PRO A 85 32.54 10.53 -3.18
C PRO A 85 33.93 10.24 -3.78
#